data_AF-A0AAW3YQ31-F1
#
_entry.id   AF-A0AAW3YQ31-F1
#
_cell.length_a   1.000
_cell.length_b   1.000
_cell.length_c   1.000
_cell.angle_alpha   90.00
_cell.angle_beta   90.00
_cell.angle_gamma   90.00
#
_symmetry.space_group_name_H-M   'P 1'
#
loop_
_entity.id
_entity.type
_entity.pdbx_description
1 polymer ?
#
loop_
_entity_poly.entity_id
_entity_poly.type
_entity_poly.pdbx_seq_one_letter_code
_entity_poly.pdbx_strand_id
1 'polypeptide(L)'
;MFSGYCHVKPFWGCLLVLGIMNHLKENEDVYIYLKTVRQNTRALILARLEKSVIDGEIPADTDVGKLASYFLGIIQVISFQARDGASRNELMSLIPPAMAIITP
;
A
#
# COMPACT_ATOMS: atom_id res chain seq x y z
N MET A 1 5.52 17.66 -40.02
CA MET A 1 6.19 18.18 -38.80
C MET A 1 5.58 17.45 -37.60
N PHE A 2 5.91 16.17 -37.44
CA PHE A 2 5.43 15.31 -36.35
C PHE A 2 6.61 15.10 -35.39
N SER A 3 6.66 15.86 -34.29
CA SER A 3 7.60 15.59 -33.21
C SER A 3 6.95 14.53 -32.30
N GLY A 4 7.24 13.27 -32.60
CA GLY A 4 6.79 12.09 -31.86
C GLY A 4 7.66 11.81 -30.64
N TYR A 5 7.68 12.71 -29.66
CA TYR A 5 8.17 12.37 -28.32
C TYR A 5 6.99 11.97 -27.45
N CYS A 6 6.81 10.65 -27.28
CA CYS A 6 5.99 10.12 -26.21
C CYS A 6 6.69 10.50 -24.89
N HIS A 7 6.26 11.60 -24.27
CA HIS A 7 6.64 11.92 -22.90
C HIS A 7 5.93 10.91 -22.00
N VAL A 8 6.48 9.69 -21.92
CA VAL A 8 6.00 8.68 -20.97
C VAL A 8 6.34 9.23 -19.60
N LYS A 9 5.37 9.86 -18.92
CA LYS A 9 5.53 10.20 -17.50
C LYS A 9 5.87 8.90 -16.76
N PRO A 10 6.82 8.90 -15.82
CA PRO A 10 7.11 7.71 -15.02
C PRO A 10 5.81 7.20 -14.39
N PHE A 11 5.59 5.89 -14.42
CA PHE A 11 4.44 5.30 -13.76
C PHE A 11 4.73 5.29 -12.25
N TRP A 12 4.07 6.20 -11.52
CA TRP A 12 4.22 6.30 -10.07
C TRP A 12 3.25 5.36 -9.37
N GLY A 13 3.68 4.83 -8.21
CA GLY A 13 2.88 3.93 -7.38
C GLY A 13 3.33 2.47 -7.47
N CYS A 14 2.71 1.62 -6.66
CA CYS A 14 3.13 0.23 -6.48
C CYS A 14 2.46 -0.70 -7.50
N LEU A 15 3.26 -1.50 -8.22
CA LEU A 15 2.77 -2.54 -9.14
C LEU A 15 1.78 -3.48 -8.46
N LEU A 16 2.02 -3.85 -7.20
CA LEU A 16 1.17 -4.75 -6.44
C LEU A 16 -0.23 -4.17 -6.17
N VAL A 17 -0.35 -2.84 -6.12
CA VAL A 17 -1.62 -2.14 -5.89
C VAL A 17 -2.31 -1.84 -7.21
N LEU A 18 -1.55 -1.33 -8.19
CA LEU A 18 -2.11 -0.82 -9.44
C LEU A 18 -2.34 -1.90 -10.51
N GLY A 19 -1.56 -2.98 -10.47
CA GLY A 19 -1.59 -4.05 -11.47
C GLY A 19 -2.87 -4.90 -11.47
N ILE A 20 -3.75 -4.72 -10.49
CA ILE A 20 -5.03 -5.44 -10.37
C ILE A 20 -6.25 -4.60 -10.69
N MET A 21 -6.07 -3.34 -11.07
CA MET A 21 -7.20 -2.46 -11.37
C MET A 21 -7.98 -2.91 -12.60
N ASN A 22 -7.32 -3.65 -13.49
CA ASN A 22 -7.95 -4.25 -14.66
C ASN A 22 -7.92 -5.78 -14.50
N HIS A 23 -9.10 -6.35 -14.29
CA HIS A 23 -9.30 -7.79 -14.25
C HIS A 23 -10.01 -8.23 -15.55
N LEU A 24 -9.24 -8.90 -16.40
CA LEU A 24 -9.67 -9.43 -17.69
C LEU A 24 -9.41 -10.94 -17.71
N LYS A 25 -10.06 -11.65 -18.63
CA LYS A 25 -9.90 -13.10 -18.72
C LYS A 25 -8.46 -13.48 -19.11
N GLU A 26 -7.82 -12.64 -19.91
CA GLU A 26 -6.48 -12.81 -20.45
C GLU A 26 -5.37 -12.61 -19.40
N ASN A 27 -5.69 -12.03 -18.24
CA ASN A 27 -4.71 -11.76 -17.17
C ASN A 27 -5.14 -12.33 -15.80
N GLU A 28 -6.03 -13.32 -15.79
CA GLU A 28 -6.57 -13.94 -14.56
C GLU A 28 -5.47 -14.47 -13.62
N ASP A 29 -4.48 -15.16 -14.18
CA ASP A 29 -3.35 -15.72 -13.45
C ASP A 29 -2.50 -14.64 -12.76
N VAL A 30 -2.19 -13.57 -13.48
CA VAL A 30 -1.47 -12.41 -12.96
C VAL A 30 -2.30 -11.68 -11.90
N TYR A 31 -3.61 -11.52 -12.13
CA TYR A 31 -4.53 -10.90 -11.18
C TYR A 31 -4.56 -11.68 -9.86
N ILE A 32 -4.72 -13.01 -9.93
CA ILE A 32 -4.70 -13.90 -8.75
C ILE A 32 -3.35 -13.80 -8.04
N TYR A 33 -2.24 -13.88 -8.78
CA TYR A 33 -0.90 -13.76 -8.20
C TYR A 33 -0.72 -12.44 -7.43
N LEU A 34 -1.03 -11.30 -8.05
CA LEU A 34 -0.91 -9.99 -7.40
C LEU A 34 -1.85 -9.85 -6.19
N LYS A 35 -3.04 -10.46 -6.25
CA LYS A 35 -3.96 -10.55 -5.10
C LYS A 35 -3.34 -11.33 -3.95
N THR A 36 -2.74 -12.48 -4.21
CA THR A 36 -2.03 -13.27 -3.21
C THR A 36 -0.86 -12.50 -2.62
N VAL A 37 -0.07 -11.81 -3.44
CA VAL A 37 1.05 -10.99 -2.93
C VAL A 37 0.55 -9.89 -1.99
N ARG A 38 -0.56 -9.21 -2.30
CA ARG A 38 -1.16 -8.22 -1.38
C ARG A 38 -1.64 -8.85 -0.07
N GLN A 39 -2.19 -10.06 -0.11
CA GLN A 39 -2.57 -10.80 1.10
C GLN A 39 -1.34 -11.15 1.95
N ASN A 40 -0.23 -11.55 1.31
CA ASN A 40 1.04 -11.81 1.98
C ASN A 40 1.61 -10.52 2.61
N THR A 41 1.49 -9.37 1.94
CA THR A 41 1.88 -8.08 2.53
C THR A 41 1.11 -7.80 3.83
N ARG A 42 -0.20 -8.06 3.87
CA ARG A 42 -0.98 -7.93 5.11
C ARG A 42 -0.46 -8.86 6.21
N ALA A 43 -0.15 -10.10 5.86
CA ALA A 43 0.37 -11.09 6.83
C ALA A 43 1.72 -10.65 7.42
N LEU A 44 2.61 -10.08 6.60
CA LEU A 44 3.88 -9.52 7.06
C LEU A 44 3.69 -8.34 8.02
N ILE A 45 2.75 -7.44 7.71
CA ILE A 45 2.43 -6.31 8.60
C ILE A 45 1.88 -6.83 9.92
N LEU A 46 0.95 -7.77 9.88
CA LEU A 46 0.38 -8.40 11.08
C LEU A 46 1.46 -9.02 11.96
N ALA A 47 2.34 -9.85 11.38
CA ALA A 47 3.42 -10.49 12.13
C ALA A 47 4.37 -9.48 12.79
N ARG A 48 4.64 -8.33 12.13
CA ARG A 48 5.44 -7.26 12.73
C ARG A 48 4.74 -6.59 13.91
N LEU A 49 3.43 -6.37 13.81
CA LEU A 49 2.62 -5.75 14.88
C LEU A 49 2.46 -6.70 16.07
N GLU A 50 2.24 -7.99 15.83
CA GLU A 50 2.25 -9.02 16.88
C GLU A 50 3.57 -9.04 17.62
N LYS A 51 4.69 -8.93 16.89
CA LYS A 51 6.02 -8.77 17.50
C LYS A 51 6.12 -7.49 18.33
N SER A 52 5.61 -6.35 17.86
CA SER A 52 5.61 -5.10 18.63
C SER A 52 4.85 -5.21 19.95
N VAL A 53 3.75 -5.98 19.99
CA VAL A 53 3.04 -6.28 21.25
C VAL A 53 3.93 -7.07 22.20
N ILE A 54 4.57 -8.13 21.70
CA ILE A 54 5.46 -8.99 22.49
C ILE A 54 6.66 -8.20 23.05
N ASP A 55 7.23 -7.32 22.22
CA ASP A 55 8.38 -6.48 22.57
C ASP A 55 7.97 -5.30 23.50
N GLY A 56 6.67 -5.10 23.76
CA GLY A 56 6.14 -4.03 24.61
C GLY A 56 6.20 -2.64 23.96
N GLU A 57 6.36 -2.56 22.64
CA GLU A 57 6.38 -1.30 21.88
C GLU A 57 4.99 -0.68 21.75
N ILE A 58 3.94 -1.51 21.78
CA ILE A 58 2.53 -1.09 21.66
C ILE A 58 1.64 -1.82 22.69
N PRO A 59 0.49 -1.25 23.10
CA PRO A 59 -0.38 -1.83 24.12
C PRO A 59 -0.84 -3.25 23.79
N ALA A 60 -0.92 -4.12 24.81
CA ALA A 60 -1.30 -5.53 24.63
C ALA A 60 -2.75 -5.77 24.22
N ASP A 61 -3.64 -4.79 24.45
CA ASP A 61 -5.04 -4.79 24.03
C ASP A 61 -5.26 -4.26 22.61
N THR A 62 -4.18 -3.93 21.89
CA THR A 62 -4.24 -3.44 20.51
C THR A 62 -4.77 -4.52 19.56
N ASP A 63 -5.80 -4.18 18.78
CA ASP A 63 -6.27 -5.02 17.67
C ASP A 63 -5.31 -4.94 16.47
N VAL A 64 -4.26 -5.74 16.52
CA VAL A 64 -3.23 -5.83 15.48
C VAL A 64 -3.79 -6.27 14.12
N GLY A 65 -4.90 -7.02 14.10
CA GLY A 65 -5.58 -7.45 12.87
C GLY A 65 -6.24 -6.29 12.12
N LYS A 66 -6.89 -5.39 12.87
CA LYS A 66 -7.46 -4.14 12.36
C LYS A 66 -6.35 -3.18 11.92
N LEU A 67 -5.29 -3.04 12.71
CA LEU A 67 -4.14 -2.22 12.35
C LEU A 67 -3.44 -2.70 11.07
N ALA A 68 -3.22 -4.00 10.93
CA ALA A 68 -2.60 -4.55 9.72
C ALA A 68 -3.40 -4.21 8.45
N SER A 69 -4.73 -4.29 8.53
CA SER A 69 -5.62 -3.89 7.43
C SER A 69 -5.57 -2.39 7.17
N TYR A 70 -5.49 -1.56 8.23
CA TYR A 70 -5.34 -0.11 8.11
C TYR A 70 -4.05 0.28 7.38
N PHE A 71 -2.89 -0.24 7.80
CA PHE A 71 -1.61 0.08 7.16
C PHE A 71 -1.53 -0.42 5.71
N LEU A 72 -2.08 -1.61 5.42
CA LEU A 72 -2.20 -2.05 4.03
C LEU A 72 -3.06 -1.07 3.22
N GLY A 73 -4.15 -0.57 3.78
CA GLY A 73 -4.99 0.46 3.17
C GLY A 73 -4.23 1.76 2.89
N ILE A 74 -3.44 2.26 3.85
CA ILE A 74 -2.61 3.46 3.65
C ILE A 74 -1.59 3.27 2.52
N ILE A 75 -0.90 2.12 2.45
CA ILE A 75 0.03 1.80 1.35
C ILE A 75 -0.70 1.82 -0.01
N GLN A 76 -1.92 1.29 -0.05
CA GLN A 76 -2.75 1.30 -1.25
C GLN A 76 -3.13 2.72 -1.67
N VAL A 77 -3.64 3.53 -0.74
CA VAL A 77 -4.02 4.92 -0.99
C VAL A 77 -2.83 5.76 -1.49
N ILE A 78 -1.66 5.65 -0.85
CA ILE A 78 -0.45 6.35 -1.28
C ILE A 78 -0.09 5.95 -2.72
N SER A 79 -0.18 4.65 -3.05
CA SER A 79 0.10 4.16 -4.40
C SER A 79 -0.87 4.72 -5.44
N PHE A 80 -2.16 4.84 -5.10
CA PHE A 80 -3.16 5.44 -5.98
C PHE A 80 -2.93 6.94 -6.17
N GLN A 81 -2.74 7.70 -5.09
CA GLN A 81 -2.51 9.14 -5.20
C GLN A 81 -1.20 9.47 -5.94
N ALA A 82 -0.17 8.65 -5.76
CA ALA A 82 1.07 8.77 -6.54
C ALA A 82 0.80 8.60 -8.04
N ARG A 83 0.04 7.57 -8.43
CA ARG A 83 -0.36 7.35 -9.83
C ARG A 83 -1.10 8.56 -10.41
N ASP A 84 -1.98 9.16 -9.63
CA ASP A 84 -2.79 10.31 -10.04
C ASP A 84 -1.99 11.63 -10.06
N GLY A 85 -0.72 11.60 -9.63
CA GLY A 85 0.21 12.70 -9.75
C GLY A 85 0.33 13.58 -8.51
N ALA A 86 -0.11 13.10 -7.34
CA ALA A 86 0.14 13.78 -6.08
C ALA A 86 1.64 14.02 -5.87
N SER A 87 1.97 15.21 -5.38
CA SER A 87 3.33 15.59 -5.04
C SER A 87 3.86 14.77 -3.86
N ARG A 88 5.19 14.70 -3.75
CA ARG A 88 5.84 14.06 -2.59
C ARG A 88 5.33 14.64 -1.26
N ASN A 89 5.11 15.96 -1.19
CA ASN A 89 4.66 16.60 0.04
C ASN A 89 3.25 16.18 0.43
N GLU A 90 2.32 16.08 -0.54
CA GLU A 90 0.97 15.57 -0.31
C GLU A 90 1.00 14.11 0.17
N LEU A 91 1.78 13.24 -0.48
CA LEU A 91 1.89 11.84 -0.08
C LEU A 91 2.51 11.67 1.31
N MET A 92 3.57 12.43 1.61
CA MET A 92 4.22 12.40 2.92
C MET A 92 3.31 12.92 4.03
N SER A 93 2.38 13.83 3.73
CA SER A 93 1.41 14.34 4.71
C SER A 93 0.45 13.28 5.27
N LEU A 94 0.29 12.15 4.57
CA LEU A 94 -0.53 11.02 5.02
C LEU A 94 0.14 10.18 6.12
N ILE A 95 1.47 10.27 6.27
CA ILE A 95 2.24 9.41 7.18
C ILE A 95 2.04 9.82 8.64
N PRO A 96 2.19 11.10 9.06
CA PRO A 96 2.01 11.48 10.46
C PRO A 96 0.67 11.04 11.08
N PRO A 97 -0.51 11.26 10.46
CA PRO A 97 -1.77 10.77 11.03
C PRO A 97 -1.86 9.24 11.04
N ALA A 98 -1.26 8.56 10.06
CA ALA A 98 -1.21 7.10 10.04
C ALA A 98 -0.26 6.50 11.10
N MET A 99 0.74 7.25 11.56
CA MET A 99 1.60 6.80 12.65
C MET A 99 0.99 7.07 14.02
N ALA A 100 0.22 8.17 14.16
CA ALA A 100 -0.42 8.56 15.41
C ALA A 100 -1.42 7.54 15.97
N ILE A 101 -1.90 6.59 15.14
CA ILE A 101 -2.80 5.51 15.58
C ILE A 101 -2.09 4.37 16.33
N ILE A 102 -0.75 4.31 16.29
CA ILE A 102 0.06 3.33 17.04
C ILE A 102 0.77 3.98 18.24
N THR A 103 1.03 5.29 18.17
CA THR A 103 1.66 6.01 19.27
C THR A 103 0.68 6.14 20.45
N PRO A 104 1.07 5.79 21.69
CA PRO A 104 0.26 6.03 22.87
C PRO A 104 0.04 7.52 23.17
#